data_AF-A0A4R9M2I5-F1
#
_entry.id   AF-A0A4R9M2I5-F1
#
_cell.length_a   1.000
_cell.length_b   1.000
_cell.length_c   1.000
_cell.angle_alpha   90.00
_cell.angle_beta   90.00
_cell.angle_gamma   90.00
#
_symmetry.space_group_name_H-M   'P 1'
#
loop_
_entity.id
_entity.type
_entity.pdbx_description
1 polymer ?
#
loop_
_entity_poly.entity_id
_entity_poly.type
_entity_poly.pdbx_seq_one_letter_code
_entity_poly.pdbx_strand_id
1 'polypeptide(L)'
;MIPEGWKTSLLKERDNCNQMVQLAKQSSVNFKEDLVSSFLLDYISSLARSLGENPKEDTVLSCFRILLQLITKGILKDPKGEREKQILSLFSSLKFPLQEDFVSSVSFTVNAMTKLSPSQEIAFLKRLTLMSSDIRSLEDLKKLIGFFIWVGGKPEYKTVGLDSALHLGEELKQKLGSDLGKSFADFHSGFSHSPFGVLNPQNTSPIKYKLISGYPLLGGHFHSPPLIEKEEEGFLIHSGDDCFQFFFDLFGESLYPTERKRAPLISKTVPPFWKIILEKNFKENEITSVAAEDGFAIVTVNFSYQIFLFYKTEPQ
;
A
#
# COMPACT_ATOMS: atom_id res chain seq x y z
N MET A 1 25.53 -21.20 1.33
CA MET A 1 26.74 -21.20 2.18
C MET A 1 27.01 -19.76 2.56
N ILE A 2 27.25 -19.44 3.84
CA ILE A 2 27.58 -18.06 4.26
C ILE A 2 28.95 -17.70 3.63
N PRO A 3 29.09 -16.54 2.97
CA PRO A 3 30.40 -16.10 2.46
C PRO A 3 31.43 -15.97 3.59
N GLU A 4 32.69 -16.31 3.30
CA GLU A 4 33.70 -16.43 4.36
C GLU A 4 34.00 -15.09 5.07
N GLY A 5 33.93 -13.96 4.35
CA GLY A 5 34.09 -12.62 4.95
C GLY A 5 32.99 -12.28 5.97
N TRP A 6 31.73 -12.58 5.64
CA TRP A 6 30.60 -12.45 6.55
C TRP A 6 30.73 -13.36 7.77
N LYS A 7 31.08 -14.63 7.55
CA LYS A 7 31.27 -15.62 8.62
C LYS A 7 32.37 -15.19 9.59
N THR A 8 33.52 -14.74 9.06
CA THR A 8 34.65 -14.27 9.88
C THR A 8 34.25 -13.08 10.73
N SER A 9 33.54 -12.10 10.14
CA SER A 9 33.09 -10.90 10.86
C SER A 9 32.05 -11.22 11.94
N LEU A 10 31.07 -12.09 11.65
CA LEU A 10 30.08 -12.53 12.64
C LEU A 10 30.72 -13.29 13.81
N LEU A 11 31.76 -14.10 13.55
CA LEU A 11 32.49 -14.82 14.60
C LEU A 11 33.32 -13.87 15.46
N LYS A 12 33.90 -12.82 14.88
CA LYS A 12 34.59 -11.77 15.63
C LYS A 12 33.64 -11.03 16.56
N GLU A 13 32.43 -10.75 16.09
CA GLU A 13 31.38 -10.04 16.82
C GLU A 13 30.43 -10.95 17.63
N ARG A 14 30.87 -12.17 17.94
CA ARG A 14 30.03 -13.21 18.56
C ARG A 14 29.37 -12.74 19.87
N ASP A 15 30.12 -12.11 20.75
CA ASP A 15 29.62 -11.69 22.07
C ASP A 15 28.56 -10.60 21.93
N ASN A 16 28.79 -9.64 21.03
CA ASN A 16 27.82 -8.60 20.69
C ASN A 16 26.54 -9.19 20.09
N CYS A 17 26.67 -10.13 19.15
CA CYS A 17 25.50 -10.82 18.57
C CYS A 17 24.70 -11.59 19.63
N ASN A 18 25.38 -12.32 20.52
CA ASN A 18 24.73 -13.05 21.62
C ASN A 18 24.01 -12.10 22.57
N GLN A 19 24.62 -10.97 22.93
CA GLN A 19 24.00 -9.96 23.77
C GLN A 19 22.74 -9.37 23.10
N MET A 20 22.78 -9.09 21.79
CA MET A 20 21.61 -8.61 21.05
C MET A 20 20.46 -9.63 21.04
N VAL A 21 20.75 -10.93 20.91
CA VAL A 21 19.74 -12.00 21.01
C VAL A 21 19.12 -12.05 22.40
N GLN A 22 19.93 -11.96 23.46
CA GLN A 22 19.44 -11.94 24.83
C GLN A 22 18.53 -10.72 25.10
N LEU A 23 18.93 -9.55 24.63
CA LEU A 23 18.10 -8.34 24.74
C LEU A 23 16.79 -8.48 23.96
N ALA A 24 16.82 -9.03 22.75
CA ALA A 24 15.61 -9.28 21.96
C ALA A 24 14.64 -10.22 22.71
N LYS A 25 15.17 -11.31 23.29
CA LYS A 25 14.42 -12.28 24.10
C LYS A 25 13.78 -11.67 25.35
N GLN A 26 14.50 -10.76 26.03
CA GLN A 26 13.97 -10.05 27.20
C GLN A 26 12.90 -9.02 26.80
N SER A 27 13.04 -8.40 25.63
CA SER A 27 12.16 -7.30 25.19
C SER A 27 10.85 -7.75 24.54
N SER A 28 10.74 -9.00 24.10
CA SER A 28 9.56 -9.47 23.35
C SER A 28 9.22 -10.93 23.63
N VAL A 29 8.00 -11.15 24.10
CA VAL A 29 7.42 -12.49 24.32
C VAL A 29 7.26 -13.27 23.01
N ASN A 30 7.18 -12.57 21.88
CA ASN A 30 7.00 -13.18 20.55
C ASN A 30 8.32 -13.58 19.88
N PHE A 31 9.46 -13.29 20.49
CA PHE A 31 10.75 -13.66 19.94
C PHE A 31 10.97 -15.18 20.00
N LYS A 32 11.32 -15.78 18.86
CA LYS A 32 11.67 -17.20 18.78
C LYS A 32 13.08 -17.37 18.23
N GLU A 33 13.93 -18.03 19.01
CA GLU A 33 15.36 -18.17 18.75
C GLU A 33 15.66 -19.11 17.56
N ASP A 34 14.79 -20.10 17.35
CA ASP A 34 14.82 -21.01 16.19
C ASP A 34 14.64 -20.26 14.85
N LEU A 35 13.88 -19.16 14.83
CA LEU A 35 13.74 -18.32 13.65
C LEU A 35 15.03 -17.60 13.29
N VAL A 36 15.85 -17.20 14.28
CA VAL A 36 17.17 -16.61 14.00
C VAL A 36 18.02 -17.61 13.23
N SER A 37 18.12 -18.84 13.74
CA SER A 37 18.89 -19.90 13.10
C SER A 37 18.36 -20.24 11.70
N SER A 38 17.03 -20.22 11.53
CA SER A 38 16.38 -20.57 10.27
C SER A 38 16.57 -19.50 9.19
N PHE A 39 16.56 -18.22 9.53
CA PHE A 39 16.69 -17.13 8.56
C PHE A 39 18.12 -16.66 8.35
N LEU A 40 19.03 -16.86 9.32
CA LEU A 40 20.37 -16.26 9.29
C LEU A 40 21.12 -16.56 7.98
N LEU A 41 21.13 -17.81 7.55
CA LEU A 41 21.85 -18.22 6.34
C LEU A 41 21.31 -17.51 5.10
N ASP A 42 20.00 -17.56 4.87
CA ASP A 42 19.37 -17.01 3.67
C ASP A 42 19.42 -15.48 3.69
N TYR A 43 19.23 -14.87 4.86
CA TYR A 43 19.35 -13.43 5.07
C TYR A 43 20.75 -12.92 4.72
N ILE A 44 21.81 -13.52 5.30
CA ILE A 44 23.18 -13.11 5.02
C ILE A 44 23.55 -13.40 3.56
N SER A 45 23.08 -14.51 2.99
CA SER A 45 23.32 -14.81 1.57
C SER A 45 22.68 -13.79 0.65
N SER A 46 21.48 -13.30 0.98
CA SER A 46 20.84 -12.19 0.27
C SER A 46 21.64 -10.89 0.41
N LEU A 47 22.06 -10.54 1.62
CA LEU A 47 22.84 -9.33 1.86
C LEU A 47 24.20 -9.35 1.17
N ALA A 48 24.87 -10.49 1.11
CA ALA A 48 26.17 -10.57 0.46
C ALA A 48 26.11 -10.29 -1.05
N ARG A 49 24.98 -10.59 -1.70
CA ARG A 49 24.76 -10.25 -3.11
C ARG A 49 24.63 -8.75 -3.34
N SER A 50 24.09 -8.02 -2.37
CA SER A 50 23.98 -6.57 -2.44
C SER A 50 25.22 -5.89 -1.88
N LEU A 51 25.53 -6.08 -0.60
CA LEU A 51 26.60 -5.40 0.13
C LEU A 51 28.02 -5.94 -0.14
N GLY A 52 28.16 -7.02 -0.92
CA GLY A 52 29.43 -7.67 -1.21
C GLY A 52 29.83 -8.75 -0.18
N GLU A 53 30.90 -9.47 -0.47
CA GLU A 53 31.33 -10.65 0.31
C GLU A 53 32.13 -10.30 1.59
N ASN A 54 32.69 -9.09 1.65
CA ASN A 54 33.59 -8.63 2.73
C ASN A 54 33.05 -7.33 3.37
N PRO A 55 32.00 -7.42 4.21
CA PRO A 55 31.42 -6.25 4.85
C PRO A 55 32.32 -5.70 5.97
N LYS A 56 32.11 -4.43 6.34
CA LYS A 56 32.70 -3.86 7.55
C LYS A 56 31.97 -4.38 8.80
N GLU A 57 32.67 -4.43 9.94
CA GLU A 57 32.13 -4.94 11.22
C GLU A 57 30.84 -4.22 11.66
N ASP A 58 30.82 -2.88 11.59
CA ASP A 58 29.64 -2.08 11.93
C ASP A 58 28.43 -2.40 11.03
N THR A 59 28.68 -2.72 9.76
CA THR A 59 27.65 -3.13 8.80
C THR A 59 27.07 -4.49 9.21
N VAL A 60 27.93 -5.44 9.59
CA VAL A 60 27.51 -6.77 10.03
C VAL A 60 26.62 -6.69 11.26
N LEU A 61 27.04 -5.93 12.28
CA LEU A 61 26.25 -5.71 13.50
C LEU A 61 24.91 -5.03 13.21
N SER A 62 24.91 -4.02 12.33
CA SER A 62 23.70 -3.31 11.93
C SER A 62 22.72 -4.23 11.21
N CYS A 63 23.19 -5.05 10.27
CA CYS A 63 22.38 -6.04 9.55
C CYS A 63 21.85 -7.13 10.49
N PHE A 64 22.69 -7.63 11.41
CA PHE A 64 22.25 -8.62 12.40
C PHE A 64 21.15 -8.05 13.31
N ARG A 65 21.31 -6.79 13.75
CA ARG A 65 20.25 -6.08 14.51
C ARG A 65 18.96 -5.95 13.71
N ILE A 66 19.03 -5.65 12.41
CA ILE A 66 17.84 -5.60 11.54
C ILE A 66 17.15 -6.97 11.48
N LEU A 67 17.90 -8.06 11.30
CA LEU A 67 17.34 -9.42 11.31
C LEU A 67 16.53 -9.68 12.60
N LEU A 68 17.12 -9.38 13.76
CA LEU A 68 16.44 -9.54 15.04
C LEU A 68 15.18 -8.68 15.14
N GLN A 69 15.22 -7.44 14.65
CA GLN A 69 14.04 -6.57 14.62
C GLN A 69 12.94 -7.12 13.71
N LEU A 70 13.27 -7.66 12.53
CA LEU A 70 12.31 -8.25 11.60
C LEU A 70 11.63 -9.48 12.21
N ILE A 71 12.38 -10.32 12.93
CA ILE A 71 11.82 -11.48 13.65
C ILE A 71 10.95 -11.00 14.82
N THR A 72 11.46 -10.08 15.63
CA THR A 72 10.77 -9.58 16.82
C THR A 72 9.44 -8.89 16.49
N LYS A 73 9.39 -8.12 15.39
CA LYS A 73 8.17 -7.48 14.87
C LYS A 73 7.26 -8.44 14.11
N GLY A 74 7.66 -9.71 13.95
CA GLY A 74 6.86 -10.70 13.24
C GLY A 74 6.75 -10.45 11.73
N ILE A 75 7.74 -9.79 11.14
CA ILE A 75 7.86 -9.61 9.69
C ILE A 75 8.45 -10.87 9.04
N LEU A 76 9.46 -11.47 9.68
CA LEU A 76 10.00 -12.79 9.30
C LEU A 76 9.44 -13.84 10.27
N LYS A 77 8.48 -14.65 9.80
CA LYS A 77 7.77 -15.65 10.63
C LYS A 77 7.88 -17.06 10.08
N ASP A 78 7.83 -17.23 8.77
CA ASP A 78 7.90 -18.52 8.11
C ASP A 78 9.09 -18.58 7.12
N PRO A 79 10.15 -19.35 7.41
CA PRO A 79 11.30 -19.51 6.50
C PRO A 79 10.93 -20.02 5.10
N LYS A 80 9.79 -20.70 4.96
CA LYS A 80 9.32 -21.23 3.67
C LYS A 80 8.25 -20.35 3.02
N GLY A 81 7.81 -19.30 3.72
CA GLY A 81 6.76 -18.38 3.30
C GLY A 81 7.13 -17.61 2.03
N GLU A 82 6.15 -17.44 1.13
CA GLU A 82 6.35 -16.68 -0.11
C GLU A 82 6.69 -15.21 0.18
N ARG A 83 6.02 -14.60 1.16
CA ARG A 83 6.30 -13.21 1.56
C ARG A 83 7.75 -13.04 1.99
N GLU A 84 8.23 -13.89 2.89
CA GLU A 84 9.62 -13.85 3.39
C GLU A 84 10.63 -14.07 2.27
N LYS A 85 10.37 -14.99 1.33
CA LYS A 85 11.19 -15.16 0.13
C LYS A 85 11.26 -13.88 -0.71
N GLN A 86 10.14 -13.18 -0.89
CA GLN A 86 10.12 -11.92 -1.63
C GLN A 86 10.88 -10.79 -0.90
N ILE A 87 10.81 -10.74 0.44
CA ILE A 87 11.63 -9.81 1.24
C ILE A 87 13.12 -10.08 1.01
N LEU A 88 13.54 -11.35 1.11
CA LEU A 88 14.93 -11.73 0.92
C LEU A 88 15.40 -11.53 -0.53
N SER A 89 14.53 -11.72 -1.51
CA SER A 89 14.78 -11.41 -2.92
C SER A 89 15.04 -9.93 -3.11
N LEU A 90 14.19 -9.07 -2.55
CA LEU A 90 14.37 -7.62 -2.60
C LEU A 90 15.70 -7.20 -1.99
N PHE A 91 16.05 -7.68 -0.79
CA PHE A 91 17.34 -7.35 -0.16
C PHE A 91 18.55 -7.78 -1.00
N SER A 92 18.42 -8.88 -1.74
CA SER A 92 19.46 -9.34 -2.66
C SER A 92 19.57 -8.50 -3.93
N SER A 93 18.51 -7.77 -4.31
CA SER A 93 18.45 -6.97 -5.53
C SER A 93 18.70 -5.48 -5.30
N LEU A 94 18.79 -5.01 -4.05
CA LEU A 94 19.13 -3.62 -3.72
C LEU A 94 20.56 -3.31 -4.17
N LYS A 95 20.71 -2.21 -4.91
CA LYS A 95 22.00 -1.70 -5.41
C LYS A 95 22.38 -0.38 -4.73
N PHE A 96 23.62 0.06 -4.93
CA PHE A 96 24.06 1.41 -4.56
C PHE A 96 23.12 2.49 -5.13
N PRO A 97 22.74 3.54 -4.36
CA PRO A 97 23.20 3.88 -3.00
C PRO A 97 22.31 3.32 -1.87
N LEU A 98 21.25 2.55 -2.17
CA LEU A 98 20.36 2.00 -1.13
C LEU A 98 21.08 1.06 -0.16
N GLN A 99 22.21 0.50 -0.60
CA GLN A 99 23.12 -0.29 0.22
C GLN A 99 23.81 0.53 1.31
N GLU A 100 24.15 1.80 1.04
CA GLU A 100 24.82 2.67 2.02
C GLU A 100 23.89 3.04 3.17
N ASP A 101 22.60 3.22 2.88
CA ASP A 101 21.54 3.40 3.88
C ASP A 101 20.54 2.24 3.86
N PHE A 102 21.07 1.03 4.08
CA PHE A 102 20.27 -0.19 4.12
C PHE A 102 19.22 -0.16 5.26
N VAL A 103 19.56 0.44 6.41
CA VAL A 103 18.65 0.55 7.57
C VAL A 103 17.40 1.35 7.19
N SER A 104 17.56 2.53 6.57
CA SER A 104 16.41 3.33 6.14
C SER A 104 15.64 2.64 5.02
N SER A 105 16.34 2.02 4.06
CA SER A 105 15.71 1.29 2.95
C SER A 105 14.79 0.17 3.44
N VAL A 106 15.26 -0.63 4.42
CA VAL A 106 14.44 -1.66 5.07
C VAL A 106 13.29 -1.02 5.84
N SER A 107 13.55 0.05 6.59
CA SER A 107 12.52 0.71 7.42
C SER A 107 11.36 1.26 6.59
N PHE A 108 11.65 1.93 5.47
CA PHE A 108 10.60 2.41 4.56
C PHE A 108 9.81 1.26 3.93
N THR A 109 10.51 0.22 3.48
CA THR A 109 9.88 -0.95 2.86
C THR A 109 8.96 -1.67 3.84
N VAL A 110 9.44 -1.95 5.06
CA VAL A 110 8.64 -2.64 6.09
C VAL A 110 7.44 -1.79 6.49
N ASN A 111 7.62 -0.48 6.70
CA ASN A 111 6.50 0.41 7.02
C ASN A 111 5.44 0.39 5.91
N ALA A 112 5.86 0.42 4.65
CA ALA A 112 4.94 0.31 3.51
C ALA A 112 4.16 -1.01 3.53
N MET A 113 4.85 -2.14 3.75
CA MET A 113 4.21 -3.46 3.80
C MET A 113 3.11 -3.53 4.86
N THR A 114 3.34 -2.97 6.06
CA THR A 114 2.34 -3.02 7.15
C THR A 114 1.00 -2.34 6.82
N LYS A 115 0.95 -1.55 5.75
CA LYS A 115 -0.27 -0.90 5.26
C LYS A 115 -1.06 -1.80 4.32
N LEU A 116 -0.46 -2.84 3.75
CA LEU A 116 -1.02 -3.65 2.69
C LEU A 116 -1.61 -4.97 3.24
N SER A 117 -2.59 -5.53 2.54
CA SER A 117 -3.04 -6.90 2.83
C SER A 117 -1.98 -7.92 2.38
N PRO A 118 -2.00 -9.18 2.88
CA PRO A 118 -0.95 -10.16 2.55
C PRO A 118 -0.74 -10.42 1.05
N SER A 119 -1.82 -10.42 0.24
CA SER A 119 -1.70 -10.58 -1.22
C SER A 119 -1.08 -9.34 -1.89
N GLN A 120 -1.42 -8.16 -1.40
CA GLN A 120 -0.87 -6.88 -1.85
C GLN A 120 0.60 -6.71 -1.44
N GLU A 121 1.00 -7.18 -0.25
CA GLU A 121 2.41 -7.19 0.20
C GLU A 121 3.31 -7.95 -0.79
N ILE A 122 2.88 -9.13 -1.25
CA ILE A 122 3.64 -9.95 -2.20
C ILE A 122 3.77 -9.22 -3.55
N ALA A 123 2.68 -8.65 -4.07
CA ALA A 123 2.70 -7.89 -5.32
C ALA A 123 3.60 -6.66 -5.22
N PHE A 124 3.52 -5.93 -4.11
CA PHE A 124 4.37 -4.79 -3.79
C PHE A 124 5.86 -5.16 -3.80
N LEU A 125 6.24 -6.23 -3.08
CA LEU A 125 7.63 -6.69 -3.01
C LEU A 125 8.15 -7.12 -4.39
N LYS A 126 7.33 -7.82 -5.20
CA LYS A 126 7.71 -8.24 -6.55
C LYS A 126 7.97 -7.04 -7.46
N ARG A 127 7.08 -6.04 -7.45
CA ARG A 127 7.25 -4.80 -8.21
C ARG A 127 8.49 -4.04 -7.78
N LEU A 128 8.69 -3.89 -6.48
CA LEU A 128 9.85 -3.18 -5.96
C LEU A 128 11.17 -3.89 -6.29
N THR A 129 11.17 -5.23 -6.24
CA THR A 129 12.32 -6.06 -6.66
C THR A 129 12.62 -5.89 -8.15
N LEU A 130 11.60 -5.85 -9.02
CA LEU A 130 11.76 -5.65 -10.47
C LEU A 130 12.40 -4.30 -10.82
N MET A 131 12.12 -3.27 -10.02
CA MET A 131 12.59 -1.91 -10.25
C MET A 131 13.85 -1.56 -9.45
N SER A 132 14.28 -2.42 -8.51
CA SER A 132 15.36 -2.12 -7.58
C SER A 132 16.70 -1.80 -8.25
N SER A 133 16.93 -2.31 -9.46
CA SER A 133 18.16 -2.09 -10.21
C SER A 133 18.35 -0.64 -10.64
N ASP A 134 17.27 0.13 -10.77
CA ASP A 134 17.30 1.49 -11.33
C ASP A 134 16.97 2.55 -10.28
N ILE A 135 16.80 2.14 -9.02
CA ILE A 135 16.63 3.07 -7.91
C ILE A 135 17.99 3.68 -7.57
N ARG A 136 18.17 4.95 -7.89
CA ARG A 136 19.45 5.66 -7.75
C ARG A 136 19.58 6.47 -6.47
N SER A 137 18.52 6.54 -5.66
CA SER A 137 18.53 7.26 -4.40
C SER A 137 17.47 6.74 -3.42
N LEU A 138 17.64 7.04 -2.14
CA LEU A 138 16.63 6.79 -1.11
C LEU A 138 15.32 7.55 -1.40
N GLU A 139 15.42 8.69 -2.08
CA GLU A 139 14.26 9.48 -2.47
C GLU A 139 13.47 8.82 -3.60
N ASP A 140 14.14 8.21 -4.58
CA ASP A 140 13.47 7.40 -5.61
C ASP A 140 12.76 6.19 -5.00
N LEU A 141 13.37 5.56 -3.98
CA LEU A 141 12.74 4.48 -3.23
C LEU A 141 11.44 4.95 -2.58
N LYS A 142 11.45 6.09 -1.88
CA LYS A 142 10.25 6.65 -1.24
C LYS A 142 9.15 6.97 -2.24
N LYS A 143 9.49 7.60 -3.38
CA LYS A 143 8.54 7.92 -4.44
C LYS A 143 7.88 6.66 -5.01
N LEU A 144 8.68 5.62 -5.31
CA LEU A 144 8.17 4.32 -5.76
C LEU A 144 7.29 3.65 -4.71
N ILE A 145 7.70 3.68 -3.44
CA ILE A 145 6.91 3.14 -2.34
C ILE A 145 5.56 3.84 -2.24
N GLY A 146 5.52 5.17 -2.29
CA GLY A 146 4.27 5.94 -2.27
C GLY A 146 3.35 5.55 -3.42
N PHE A 147 3.89 5.45 -4.63
CA PHE A 147 3.16 5.02 -5.81
C PHE A 147 2.62 3.59 -5.69
N PHE A 148 3.42 2.64 -5.20
CA PHE A 148 2.99 1.25 -5.06
C PHE A 148 2.06 1.00 -3.88
N ILE A 149 2.15 1.78 -2.80
CA ILE A 149 1.14 1.76 -1.74
C ILE A 149 -0.20 2.16 -2.34
N TRP A 150 -0.22 3.24 -3.13
CA TRP A 150 -1.43 3.72 -3.80
C TRP A 150 -2.04 2.66 -4.73
N VAL A 151 -1.28 2.18 -5.73
CA VAL A 151 -1.71 1.11 -6.65
C VAL A 151 -1.99 -0.22 -5.92
N GLY A 152 -1.45 -0.37 -4.71
CA GLY A 152 -1.75 -1.44 -3.77
C GLY A 152 -3.10 -1.33 -3.06
N GLY A 153 -3.96 -0.38 -3.46
CA GLY A 153 -5.32 -0.23 -2.95
C GLY A 153 -5.45 0.74 -1.78
N LYS A 154 -4.54 1.72 -1.67
CA LYS A 154 -4.57 2.79 -0.67
C LYS A 154 -4.83 4.14 -1.33
N PRO A 155 -6.09 4.43 -1.69
CA PRO A 155 -6.46 5.61 -2.48
C PRO A 155 -6.07 6.95 -1.82
N GLU A 156 -5.94 6.98 -0.50
CA GLU A 156 -5.46 8.16 0.23
C GLU A 156 -4.02 8.57 -0.13
N TYR A 157 -3.23 7.67 -0.73
CA TYR A 157 -1.89 7.96 -1.24
C TYR A 157 -1.87 8.42 -2.70
N LYS A 158 -3.02 8.52 -3.37
CA LYS A 158 -3.11 8.84 -4.80
C LYS A 158 -2.34 10.10 -5.19
N THR A 159 -2.70 11.23 -4.59
CA THR A 159 -2.15 12.55 -4.96
C THR A 159 -0.65 12.56 -4.73
N VAL A 160 -0.21 12.20 -3.52
CA VAL A 160 1.22 12.16 -3.17
C VAL A 160 1.97 11.16 -4.05
N GLY A 161 1.39 10.00 -4.34
CA GLY A 161 1.99 8.96 -5.16
C GLY A 161 2.17 9.38 -6.62
N LEU A 162 1.15 10.00 -7.23
CA LEU A 162 1.21 10.55 -8.59
C LEU A 162 2.27 11.65 -8.70
N ASP A 163 2.18 12.66 -7.84
CA ASP A 163 3.06 13.82 -7.87
C ASP A 163 4.52 13.41 -7.63
N SER A 164 4.74 12.48 -6.70
CA SER A 164 6.07 11.93 -6.43
C SER A 164 6.64 11.16 -7.62
N ALA A 165 5.81 10.38 -8.31
CA ALA A 165 6.24 9.57 -9.45
C ALA A 165 6.63 10.40 -10.68
N LEU A 166 6.09 11.62 -10.84
CA LEU A 166 6.53 12.56 -11.89
C LEU A 166 8.02 12.90 -11.80
N HIS A 167 8.57 12.87 -10.58
CA HIS A 167 9.95 13.23 -10.28
C HIS A 167 10.91 12.03 -10.29
N LEU A 168 10.48 10.88 -10.81
CA LEU A 168 11.32 9.72 -11.05
C LEU A 168 12.13 9.88 -12.34
N GLY A 169 13.25 9.15 -12.44
CA GLY A 169 13.99 9.04 -13.70
C GLY A 169 13.19 8.30 -14.78
N GLU A 170 13.51 8.58 -16.04
CA GLU A 170 12.78 8.03 -17.19
C GLU A 170 12.80 6.49 -17.26
N GLU A 171 13.91 5.85 -16.87
CA GLU A 171 13.99 4.39 -16.78
C GLU A 171 12.92 3.80 -15.84
N LEU A 172 12.74 4.41 -14.67
CA LEU A 172 11.73 3.99 -13.69
C LEU A 172 10.31 4.27 -14.20
N LYS A 173 10.08 5.42 -14.85
CA LYS A 173 8.77 5.73 -15.47
C LYS A 173 8.42 4.73 -16.57
N GLN A 174 9.38 4.33 -17.40
CA GLN A 174 9.17 3.32 -18.43
C GLN A 174 8.81 1.95 -17.82
N LYS A 175 9.52 1.53 -16.77
CA LYS A 175 9.19 0.29 -16.05
C LYS A 175 7.82 0.35 -15.37
N LEU A 176 7.47 1.49 -14.75
CA LEU A 176 6.14 1.71 -14.19
C LEU A 176 5.06 1.59 -15.27
N GLY A 177 5.24 2.26 -16.41
CA GLY A 177 4.32 2.13 -17.53
C GLY A 177 4.18 0.69 -18.02
N SER A 178 5.31 -0.02 -18.19
CA SER A 178 5.30 -1.42 -18.61
C SER A 178 4.58 -2.34 -17.60
N ASP A 179 4.74 -2.13 -16.28
CA ASP A 179 4.03 -2.88 -15.24
C ASP A 179 2.52 -2.62 -15.28
N LEU A 180 2.13 -1.39 -15.62
CA LEU A 180 0.73 -0.94 -15.69
C LEU A 180 0.07 -1.22 -17.04
N GLY A 181 0.81 -1.72 -18.03
CA GLY A 181 0.33 -2.03 -19.37
C GLY A 181 0.02 -0.81 -20.25
N LYS A 182 0.49 0.38 -19.89
CA LYS A 182 0.28 1.63 -20.65
C LYS A 182 1.43 2.62 -20.44
N SER A 183 1.57 3.66 -21.25
CA SER A 183 2.64 4.65 -20.99
C SER A 183 2.42 5.35 -19.64
N PHE A 184 3.50 5.72 -18.93
CA PHE A 184 3.38 6.43 -17.66
C PHE A 184 2.68 7.79 -17.82
N ALA A 185 2.87 8.46 -18.95
CA ALA A 185 2.21 9.73 -19.25
C ALA A 185 0.69 9.57 -19.39
N ASP A 186 0.23 8.53 -20.10
CA ASP A 186 -1.20 8.24 -20.24
C ASP A 186 -1.81 7.81 -18.90
N PHE A 187 -1.08 7.01 -18.11
CA PHE A 187 -1.49 6.64 -16.76
C PHE A 187 -1.64 7.88 -15.87
N HIS A 188 -0.61 8.72 -15.82
CA HIS A 188 -0.60 9.91 -14.98
C HIS A 188 -1.73 10.88 -15.36
N SER A 189 -1.87 11.21 -16.63
CA SER A 189 -2.91 12.13 -17.11
C SER A 189 -4.32 11.64 -16.81
N GLY A 190 -4.59 10.33 -17.00
CA GLY A 190 -5.90 9.75 -16.68
C GLY A 190 -6.24 9.86 -15.19
N PHE A 191 -5.31 9.52 -14.31
CA PHE A 191 -5.56 9.55 -12.87
C PHE A 191 -5.45 10.95 -12.25
N SER A 192 -4.83 11.92 -12.92
CA SER A 192 -4.78 13.32 -12.45
C SER A 192 -6.15 13.98 -12.40
N HIS A 193 -7.07 13.58 -13.29
CA HIS A 193 -8.39 14.21 -13.42
C HIS A 193 -9.54 13.33 -12.92
N SER A 194 -9.28 12.04 -12.69
CA SER A 194 -10.33 11.07 -12.33
C SER A 194 -9.79 10.00 -11.36
N PRO A 195 -10.59 9.56 -10.37
CA PRO A 195 -10.25 8.40 -9.54
C PRO A 195 -10.24 7.07 -10.31
N PHE A 196 -10.79 7.02 -11.53
CA PHE A 196 -10.93 5.77 -12.31
C PHE A 196 -10.13 5.74 -13.61
N GLY A 197 -9.22 6.69 -13.82
CA GLY A 197 -8.42 6.80 -15.05
C GLY A 197 -9.14 7.57 -16.17
N VAL A 198 -8.73 7.34 -17.42
CA VAL A 198 -9.24 8.10 -18.57
C VAL A 198 -10.71 7.72 -18.82
N LEU A 199 -11.60 8.71 -18.70
CA LEU A 199 -13.01 8.51 -19.01
C LEU A 199 -13.24 8.63 -20.52
N ASN A 200 -13.95 7.68 -21.12
CA ASN A 200 -14.34 7.81 -22.52
C ASN A 200 -15.46 8.87 -22.64
N PRO A 201 -15.26 9.97 -23.40
CA PRO A 201 -16.25 11.02 -23.55
C PRO A 201 -17.54 10.55 -24.24
N GLN A 202 -17.52 9.42 -24.95
CA GLN A 202 -18.68 8.86 -25.65
C GLN A 202 -19.65 8.08 -24.74
N ASN A 203 -19.41 8.01 -23.41
CA ASN A 203 -20.23 7.27 -22.44
C ASN A 203 -20.46 5.78 -22.77
N THR A 204 -19.60 5.18 -23.60
CA THR A 204 -19.60 3.74 -23.90
C THR A 204 -18.79 2.92 -22.90
N SER A 205 -18.17 3.59 -21.91
CA SER A 205 -17.44 2.94 -20.82
C SER A 205 -18.34 1.96 -20.08
N PRO A 206 -17.90 0.71 -19.84
CA PRO A 206 -18.62 -0.21 -18.97
C PRO A 206 -18.77 0.41 -17.57
N ILE A 207 -19.95 0.22 -16.98
CA ILE A 207 -20.25 0.66 -15.62
C ILE A 207 -20.01 -0.51 -14.69
N LYS A 208 -19.19 -0.28 -13.66
CA LYS A 208 -18.98 -1.21 -12.56
C LYS A 208 -19.59 -0.65 -11.29
N TYR A 209 -19.81 -1.53 -10.32
CA TYR A 209 -20.23 -1.14 -8.99
C TYR A 209 -19.41 -1.84 -7.91
N LYS A 210 -19.26 -1.18 -6.76
CA LYS A 210 -18.65 -1.69 -5.53
C LYS A 210 -19.59 -1.39 -4.36
N LEU A 211 -19.63 -2.31 -3.40
CA LEU A 211 -20.30 -2.13 -2.11
C LEU A 211 -19.24 -1.88 -1.06
N ILE A 212 -19.33 -0.74 -0.37
CA ILE A 212 -18.27 -0.25 0.50
C ILE A 212 -18.79 -0.14 1.93
N SER A 213 -18.06 -0.80 2.83
CA SER A 213 -18.34 -0.91 4.25
C SER A 213 -19.72 -1.51 4.57
N GLY A 214 -19.88 -1.96 5.81
CA GLY A 214 -21.06 -2.67 6.30
C GLY A 214 -21.26 -2.45 7.80
N TYR A 215 -22.09 -3.29 8.41
CA TYR A 215 -22.30 -3.27 9.85
C TYR A 215 -21.10 -3.87 10.61
N PRO A 216 -20.70 -3.34 11.78
CA PRO A 216 -19.53 -3.80 12.54
C PRO A 216 -19.51 -5.28 12.89
N LEU A 217 -20.66 -5.91 13.17
CA LEU A 217 -20.71 -7.36 13.40
C LEU A 217 -20.36 -8.21 12.16
N LEU A 218 -20.37 -7.59 10.97
CA LEU A 218 -19.96 -8.19 9.70
C LEU A 218 -18.60 -7.63 9.23
N GLY A 219 -17.84 -7.00 10.13
CA GLY A 219 -16.53 -6.44 9.83
C GLY A 219 -16.54 -5.07 9.14
N GLY A 220 -17.69 -4.37 9.14
CA GLY A 220 -17.79 -3.01 8.60
C GLY A 220 -17.62 -1.91 9.66
N HIS A 221 -17.84 -0.65 9.27
CA HIS A 221 -17.54 0.52 10.10
C HIS A 221 -18.78 1.22 10.68
N PHE A 222 -19.99 0.89 10.25
CA PHE A 222 -21.17 1.77 10.46
C PHE A 222 -22.16 1.21 11.47
N HIS A 223 -22.31 1.88 12.61
CA HIS A 223 -23.31 1.53 13.63
C HIS A 223 -24.72 2.03 13.28
N SER A 224 -24.84 2.95 12.34
CA SER A 224 -26.09 3.47 11.78
C SER A 224 -26.02 3.53 10.25
N PRO A 225 -27.15 3.53 9.52
CA PRO A 225 -27.15 3.73 8.07
C PRO A 225 -26.34 4.97 7.67
N PRO A 226 -25.35 4.83 6.76
CA PRO A 226 -24.47 5.93 6.41
C PRO A 226 -25.18 7.01 5.59
N LEU A 227 -24.66 8.24 5.67
CA LEU A 227 -25.01 9.38 4.82
C LEU A 227 -23.73 9.97 4.23
N ILE A 228 -23.77 10.30 2.94
CA ILE A 228 -22.65 10.90 2.19
C ILE A 228 -22.81 12.41 2.19
N GLU A 229 -21.70 13.09 2.44
CA GLU A 229 -21.52 14.53 2.25
C GLU A 229 -20.34 14.76 1.29
N LYS A 230 -20.52 15.65 0.32
CA LYS A 230 -19.45 16.09 -0.58
C LYS A 230 -18.79 17.34 0.00
N GLU A 231 -17.47 17.31 0.16
CA GLU A 231 -16.66 18.48 0.52
C GLU A 231 -15.77 18.91 -0.67
N GLU A 232 -15.10 20.05 -0.56
CA GLU A 232 -14.20 20.59 -1.60
C GLU A 232 -13.07 19.60 -1.95
N GLU A 233 -12.54 18.88 -0.97
CA GLU A 233 -11.38 17.98 -1.12
C GLU A 233 -11.74 16.49 -1.11
N GLY A 234 -13.03 16.13 -1.09
CA GLY A 234 -13.44 14.72 -1.11
C GLY A 234 -14.83 14.45 -0.53
N PHE A 235 -14.94 13.32 0.16
CA PHE A 235 -16.22 12.82 0.66
C PHE A 235 -16.14 12.47 2.14
N LEU A 236 -17.16 12.87 2.88
CA LEU A 236 -17.37 12.46 4.27
C LEU A 236 -18.55 11.49 4.35
N ILE A 237 -18.43 10.52 5.25
CA ILE A 237 -19.50 9.58 5.58
C ILE A 237 -19.88 9.77 7.04
N HIS A 238 -21.15 9.99 7.29
CA HIS A 238 -21.73 10.10 8.62
C HIS A 238 -22.50 8.84 8.97
N SER A 239 -22.27 8.27 10.16
CA SER A 239 -22.99 7.09 10.67
C SER A 239 -23.32 7.32 12.14
N GLY A 240 -24.50 7.89 12.41
CA GLY A 240 -24.87 8.30 13.77
C GLY A 240 -23.98 9.45 14.24
N ASP A 241 -23.24 9.24 15.33
CA ASP A 241 -22.29 10.22 15.88
C ASP A 241 -20.88 10.10 15.28
N ASP A 242 -20.63 9.06 14.48
CA ASP A 242 -19.33 8.80 13.86
C ASP A 242 -19.24 9.50 12.49
N CYS A 243 -18.07 10.07 12.19
CA CYS A 243 -17.76 10.65 10.89
C CYS A 243 -16.46 10.05 10.34
N PHE A 244 -16.43 9.80 9.02
CA PHE A 244 -15.31 9.20 8.33
C PHE A 244 -14.94 9.99 7.07
N GLN A 245 -13.64 10.23 6.87
CA GLN A 245 -13.10 10.63 5.59
C GLN A 245 -13.08 9.41 4.66
N PHE A 246 -13.68 9.54 3.48
CA PHE A 246 -13.80 8.47 2.51
C PHE A 246 -12.95 8.72 1.26
N PHE A 247 -12.06 7.77 0.98
CA PHE A 247 -11.22 7.76 -0.20
C PHE A 247 -11.53 6.52 -1.05
N PHE A 248 -11.52 6.69 -2.37
CA PHE A 248 -11.73 5.58 -3.29
C PHE A 248 -11.12 5.89 -4.66
N ASP A 249 -10.75 4.84 -5.36
CA ASP A 249 -10.32 4.88 -6.76
C ASP A 249 -10.48 3.50 -7.42
N LEU A 250 -9.88 3.34 -8.60
CA LEU A 250 -9.85 2.06 -9.31
C LEU A 250 -9.21 0.93 -8.48
N PHE A 251 -8.20 1.23 -7.67
CA PHE A 251 -7.38 0.26 -6.96
C PHE A 251 -7.98 -0.16 -5.61
N GLY A 252 -8.72 0.73 -4.94
CA GLY A 252 -9.29 0.40 -3.64
C GLY A 252 -10.14 1.50 -3.02
N GLU A 253 -10.40 1.32 -1.73
CA GLU A 253 -11.20 2.21 -0.90
C GLU A 253 -10.65 2.22 0.53
N SER A 254 -10.81 3.35 1.23
CA SER A 254 -10.43 3.48 2.63
C SER A 254 -11.34 4.46 3.37
N LEU A 255 -11.57 4.17 4.65
CA LEU A 255 -12.39 4.97 5.56
C LEU A 255 -11.55 5.29 6.81
N TYR A 256 -11.39 6.58 7.10
CA TYR A 256 -10.64 7.06 8.25
C TYR A 256 -11.54 7.86 9.20
N PRO A 257 -11.64 7.49 10.48
CA PRO A 257 -12.38 8.30 11.45
C PRO A 257 -11.88 9.75 11.49
N THR A 258 -12.82 10.69 11.60
CA THR A 258 -12.52 12.13 11.69
C THR A 258 -13.41 12.80 12.72
N GLU A 259 -12.90 13.84 13.37
CA GLU A 259 -13.63 14.61 14.39
C GLU A 259 -14.52 15.70 13.79
N ARG A 260 -14.63 15.77 12.45
CA ARG A 260 -15.43 16.79 11.75
C ARG A 260 -16.93 16.58 12.03
N LYS A 261 -17.45 17.31 13.01
CA LYS A 261 -18.88 17.36 13.35
C LYS A 261 -19.59 18.45 12.55
N ARG A 262 -19.69 18.29 11.23
CA ARG A 262 -20.61 19.12 10.43
C ARG A 262 -21.92 18.37 10.25
N ALA A 263 -23.03 19.10 10.32
CA ALA A 263 -24.32 18.55 9.93
C ALA A 263 -24.28 18.24 8.43
N PRO A 264 -24.68 17.03 7.99
CA PRO A 264 -24.52 16.64 6.59
C PRO A 264 -25.34 17.54 5.68
N LEU A 265 -24.68 18.31 4.83
CA LEU A 265 -25.31 18.93 3.67
C LEU A 265 -25.51 17.85 2.62
N ILE A 266 -26.67 17.18 2.68
CA ILE A 266 -27.02 16.11 1.76
C ILE A 266 -27.15 16.70 0.35
N SER A 267 -26.19 16.41 -0.51
CA SER A 267 -26.34 16.65 -1.94
C SER A 267 -27.31 15.63 -2.51
N LYS A 268 -28.22 16.09 -3.37
CA LYS A 268 -29.11 15.23 -4.18
C LYS A 268 -29.01 15.53 -5.67
N THR A 269 -28.09 16.40 -6.08
CA THR A 269 -27.95 16.74 -7.49
C THR A 269 -27.27 15.58 -8.22
N VAL A 270 -28.07 14.84 -8.99
CA VAL A 270 -27.59 13.71 -9.78
C VAL A 270 -27.60 14.09 -11.27
N PRO A 271 -26.44 14.01 -11.96
CA PRO A 271 -26.39 14.20 -13.41
C PRO A 271 -27.36 13.24 -14.14
N PRO A 272 -27.96 13.64 -15.28
CA PRO A 272 -28.97 12.83 -15.98
C PRO A 272 -28.53 11.39 -16.29
N PHE A 273 -27.26 11.20 -16.65
CA PHE A 273 -26.69 9.87 -16.89
C PHE A 273 -26.82 8.97 -15.65
N TRP A 274 -26.36 9.44 -14.49
CA TRP A 274 -26.40 8.67 -13.25
C TRP A 274 -27.82 8.45 -12.77
N LYS A 275 -28.72 9.42 -12.97
CA LYS A 275 -30.14 9.27 -12.62
C LYS A 275 -30.75 8.00 -13.23
N ILE A 276 -30.50 7.75 -14.53
CA ILE A 276 -30.99 6.54 -15.22
C ILE A 276 -30.43 5.26 -14.58
N ILE A 277 -29.15 5.26 -14.18
CA ILE A 277 -28.52 4.10 -13.54
C ILE A 277 -29.11 3.86 -12.16
N LEU A 278 -29.29 4.92 -11.37
CA LEU A 278 -29.81 4.82 -10.02
C LEU A 278 -31.28 4.37 -9.99
N GLU A 279 -32.12 4.91 -10.88
CA GLU A 279 -33.54 4.52 -10.99
C GLU A 279 -33.74 3.04 -11.39
N LYS A 280 -32.76 2.44 -12.07
CA LYS A 280 -32.76 0.99 -12.38
C LYS A 280 -32.44 0.11 -11.18
N ASN A 281 -31.72 0.65 -10.19
CA ASN A 281 -31.21 -0.13 -9.05
C ASN A 281 -31.97 0.17 -7.75
N PHE A 282 -32.52 1.37 -7.59
CA PHE A 282 -33.18 1.83 -6.37
C PHE A 282 -34.42 2.67 -6.71
N LYS A 283 -35.41 2.63 -5.83
CA LYS A 283 -36.51 3.60 -5.91
C LYS A 283 -36.03 4.95 -5.36
N GLU A 284 -36.54 6.05 -5.90
CA GLU A 284 -36.14 7.40 -5.49
C GLU A 284 -36.33 7.65 -3.98
N ASN A 285 -37.39 7.09 -3.39
CA ASN A 285 -37.68 7.20 -1.96
C ASN A 285 -36.81 6.28 -1.07
N GLU A 286 -36.02 5.38 -1.65
CA GLU A 286 -35.06 4.55 -0.93
C GLU A 286 -33.71 5.25 -0.78
N ILE A 287 -33.36 6.19 -1.66
CA ILE A 287 -32.07 6.90 -1.63
C ILE A 287 -32.04 7.92 -0.49
N THR A 288 -31.09 7.76 0.44
CA THR A 288 -30.90 8.69 1.56
C THR A 288 -30.00 9.85 1.18
N SER A 289 -28.90 9.58 0.47
CA SER A 289 -27.96 10.60 -0.01
C SER A 289 -27.25 10.14 -1.28
N VAL A 290 -26.82 11.10 -2.10
CA VAL A 290 -26.10 10.82 -3.35
C VAL A 290 -25.08 11.91 -3.67
N ALA A 291 -23.86 11.50 -3.97
CA ALA A 291 -22.85 12.38 -4.53
C ALA A 291 -22.40 11.83 -5.88
N ALA A 292 -22.54 12.62 -6.93
CA ALA A 292 -22.23 12.17 -8.29
C ALA A 292 -21.37 13.20 -9.04
N GLU A 293 -20.44 12.67 -9.83
CA GLU A 293 -19.54 13.39 -10.73
C GLU A 293 -19.54 12.68 -12.09
N ASP A 294 -18.86 13.22 -13.10
CA ASP A 294 -18.91 12.67 -14.47
C ASP A 294 -18.46 11.20 -14.55
N GLY A 295 -17.53 10.79 -13.67
CA GLY A 295 -16.94 9.46 -13.63
C GLY A 295 -17.62 8.45 -12.71
N PHE A 296 -18.40 8.89 -11.71
CA PHE A 296 -18.97 8.01 -10.69
C PHE A 296 -20.19 8.59 -9.97
N ALA A 297 -20.93 7.72 -9.29
CA ALA A 297 -21.96 8.08 -8.33
C ALA A 297 -21.81 7.24 -7.05
N ILE A 298 -21.85 7.90 -5.91
CA ILE A 298 -21.85 7.30 -4.58
C ILE A 298 -23.26 7.47 -4.00
N VAL A 299 -23.85 6.39 -3.51
CA VAL A 299 -25.23 6.36 -3.03
C VAL A 299 -25.33 5.63 -1.71
N THR A 300 -26.16 6.14 -0.82
CA THR A 300 -26.65 5.42 0.36
C THR A 300 -28.16 5.29 0.29
N VAL A 301 -28.69 4.24 0.92
CA VAL A 301 -30.13 3.94 0.90
C VAL A 301 -30.65 3.63 2.30
N ASN A 302 -31.96 3.77 2.47
CA ASN A 302 -32.67 3.49 3.70
C ASN A 302 -32.41 2.04 4.16
N PHE A 303 -32.22 1.86 5.47
CA PHE A 303 -32.03 0.55 6.10
C PHE A 303 -30.85 -0.28 5.58
N SER A 304 -29.91 0.34 4.86
CA SER A 304 -28.66 -0.30 4.44
C SER A 304 -27.49 0.28 5.22
N TYR A 305 -26.54 -0.57 5.57
CA TYR A 305 -25.25 -0.18 6.14
C TYR A 305 -24.15 -0.12 5.07
N GLN A 306 -24.52 -0.13 3.79
CA GLN A 306 -23.58 -0.13 2.67
C GLN A 306 -23.59 1.20 1.94
N ILE A 307 -22.42 1.57 1.44
CA ILE A 307 -22.24 2.62 0.44
C ILE A 307 -22.16 1.94 -0.93
N PHE A 308 -22.97 2.40 -1.88
CA PHE A 308 -22.97 1.92 -3.25
C PHE A 308 -22.16 2.88 -4.12
N LEU A 309 -21.04 2.41 -4.66
CA LEU A 309 -20.21 3.18 -5.59
C LEU A 309 -20.37 2.63 -7.00
N PHE A 310 -20.97 3.40 -7.89
CA PHE A 310 -21.03 3.13 -9.32
C PHE A 310 -19.99 3.98 -10.04
N TYR A 311 -19.27 3.40 -11.00
CA TYR A 311 -18.21 4.12 -11.70
C TYR A 311 -18.02 3.63 -13.13
N LYS A 312 -17.60 4.54 -14.00
CA LYS A 312 -17.20 4.25 -15.36
C LYS A 312 -15.76 3.70 -15.36
N THR A 313 -15.50 2.66 -16.13
CA THR A 313 -14.12 2.19 -16.35
C THR A 313 -13.69 2.34 -17.80
N GLU A 314 -12.37 2.37 -18.02
CA GLU A 314 -11.80 2.23 -19.37
C GLU A 314 -12.34 0.93 -20.03
N PRO A 315 -12.68 0.95 -21.32
CA PRO A 315 -12.90 -0.28 -22.09
C PRO A 315 -11.61 -1.11 -22.02
N GLN A 316 -11.73 -2.39 -21.67
CA GLN A 316 -10.61 -3.34 -21.73
C GLN A 316 -10.30 -3.73 -23.17
#